data_AF-A0A9E3H3Z5-F1
#
_entry.id   AF-A0A9E3H3Z5-F1
#
_cell.length_a   1.000
_cell.length_b   1.000
_cell.length_c   1.000
_cell.angle_alpha   90.00
_cell.angle_beta   90.00
_cell.angle_gamma   90.00
#
_symmetry.space_group_name_H-M   'P 1'
#
loop_
_entity.id
_entity.type
_entity.pdbx_description
1 polymer ?
#
loop_
_entity_poly.entity_id
_entity_poly.type
_entity_poly.pdbx_seq_one_letter_code
_entity_poly.pdbx_strand_id
1 'polypeptide(L)' 'MPPACLPWAAFRIFRLNVSRPYVVRLLDEGRIPSHRVGTHRRVLFRDVVAYREEHRRARASALDRMSALDQELGLT' A
#
# COMPACT_ATOMS: atom_id res chain seq x y z
N MET A 1 -7.12 0.54 24.29
CA MET A 1 -7.30 0.94 22.87
C MET A 1 -5.96 1.43 22.35
N PRO A 2 -5.37 0.83 21.29
CA PRO A 2 -4.08 1.27 20.76
C PRO A 2 -4.24 2.59 19.98
N PRO A 3 -3.19 3.43 19.86
CA PRO A 3 -3.33 4.79 19.34
C PRO A 3 -3.67 4.80 17.84
N ALA A 4 -4.66 5.63 17.49
CA ALA A 4 -5.20 5.77 16.12
C ALA A 4 -4.19 6.30 15.07
N CYS A 5 -3.05 6.80 15.52
CA CYS A 5 -1.99 7.33 14.68
C CYS A 5 -0.65 6.75 15.13
N LEU A 6 -0.01 5.93 14.31
CA LEU A 6 1.27 5.31 14.65
C LEU A 6 2.43 6.28 14.35
N PRO A 7 3.41 6.45 15.26
CA PRO A 7 4.61 7.24 14.99
C PRO A 7 5.58 6.50 14.07
N TRP A 8 6.27 7.23 13.20
CA TRP A 8 7.19 6.72 12.18
C TRP A 8 8.25 5.74 12.70
N ALA A 9 8.80 6.00 13.89
CA ALA A 9 9.82 5.15 14.51
C ALA A 9 9.29 3.80 15.02
N ALA A 10 7.99 3.68 15.29
CA ALA A 10 7.35 2.44 15.74
C ALA A 10 6.68 1.66 14.59
N PHE A 11 6.63 2.24 13.38
CA PHE A 11 5.99 1.66 12.21
C PHE A 11 6.95 0.68 11.52
N ARG A 12 7.13 -0.48 12.13
CA ARG A 12 7.60 -1.69 11.44
C ARG A 12 6.53 -2.02 10.39
N ILE A 13 6.79 -1.64 9.13
CA ILE A 13 5.93 -1.79 7.93
C ILE A 13 5.72 -3.28 7.60
N PHE A 14 5.11 -4.02 8.51
CA PHE A 14 4.81 -5.43 8.33
C PHE A 14 3.53 -5.65 7.49
N ARG A 15 2.68 -4.62 7.35
CA ARG A 15 1.32 -4.77 6.80
C ARG A 15 1.19 -4.59 5.29
N LEU A 16 2.16 -3.94 4.63
CA LEU A 16 2.13 -3.70 3.17
C LEU A 16 3.13 -4.55 2.39
N ASN A 17 4.03 -5.28 3.05
CA ASN A 17 5.05 -6.14 2.43
C ASN A 17 5.86 -5.43 1.32
N VAL A 18 6.21 -4.16 1.56
CA VAL A 18 6.95 -3.28 0.65
C VAL A 18 8.07 -2.57 1.39
N SER A 19 9.04 -2.05 0.66
CA SER A 19 10.18 -1.33 1.22
C SER A 19 9.76 0.01 1.85
N ARG A 20 10.49 0.44 2.89
CA ARG A 20 10.29 1.77 3.51
C ARG A 20 10.36 2.93 2.51
N PRO A 21 11.36 3.00 1.61
CA PRO A 21 11.44 4.08 0.62
C PRO A 21 10.21 4.14 -0.28
N TYR A 22 9.64 2.98 -0.64
CA TYR A 22 8.43 2.92 -1.43
C TYR A 22 7.24 3.52 -0.69
N VAL A 23 7.09 3.24 0.61
CA VAL A 23 6.03 3.87 1.42
C VAL A 23 6.24 5.37 1.55
N VAL A 24 7.48 5.84 1.76
CA VAL A 24 7.77 7.29 1.79
C VAL A 24 7.31 7.95 0.50
N ARG A 25 7.67 7.37 -0.65
CA ARG A 25 7.27 7.89 -1.96
C ARG A 25 5.75 7.94 -2.12
N LEU A 26 5.02 6.91 -1.69
CA LEU A 26 3.54 6.92 -1.73
C LEU A 26 2.92 8.03 -0.86
N LEU A 27 3.54 8.33 0.29
CA LEU A 27 3.09 9.39 1.18
C LEU A 27 3.44 10.78 0.62
N ASP A 28 4.57 10.91 -0.08
CA ASP A 28 4.98 12.14 -0.76
C ASP A 28 4.14 12.41 -2.02
N GLU A 29 3.79 11.37 -2.76
CA GLU A 29 2.88 11.42 -3.92
C GLU A 29 1.41 11.60 -3.51
N GLY A 30 1.09 11.62 -2.21
CA GLY A 30 -0.28 11.75 -1.71
C GLY A 30 -1.18 10.55 -1.97
N ARG A 31 -0.62 9.43 -2.45
CA ARG A 31 -1.33 8.17 -2.72
C ARG A 31 -1.88 7.52 -1.45
N ILE A 32 -1.24 7.77 -0.32
CA ILE A 32 -1.76 7.43 1.00
C ILE A 32 -1.87 8.73 1.80
N PRO A 33 -3.08 9.13 2.22
CA PRO A 33 -3.29 10.30 3.06
C PRO A 33 -2.40 10.28 4.29
N SER A 34 -1.68 11.38 4.53
CA SER A 34 -0.80 11.51 5.67
C SER A 34 -0.74 12.94 6.17
N HIS A 35 -0.53 13.09 7.47
CA HIS A 35 -0.46 14.40 8.12
C HIS A 35 0.85 14.55 8.85
N ARG A 36 1.44 15.73 8.75
CA ARG A 36 2.67 16.08 9.45
C ARG A 36 2.31 16.52 10.87
N VAL A 37 2.89 15.84 11.86
CA VAL A 37 2.75 16.17 13.28
C VAL A 37 4.15 16.40 13.82
N GLY A 38 4.56 17.67 13.84
CA GLY A 38 5.94 18.08 14.13
C GLY A 38 6.93 17.55 13.10
N THR A 39 7.93 16.80 13.56
CA THR A 39 8.98 16.20 12.71
C THR A 39 8.54 14.90 12.04
N HIS A 40 7.46 14.26 12.51
CA HIS A 40 7.02 12.96 12.00
C HIS A 40 5.78 13.05 11.12
N ARG A 41 5.68 12.13 10.17
CA ARG A 41 4.45 11.89 9.42
C ARG A 41 3.63 10.81 10.10
N ARG A 42 2.33 11.07 10.28
CA ARG A 42 1.36 10.12 10.81
C ARG A 42 0.39 9.74 9.70
N VAL A 43 0.05 8.46 9.68
CA VAL A 43 -0.86 7.85 8.71
C VAL A 43 -1.93 7.13 9.50
N LEU A 44 -3.19 7.27 9.09
CA LEU A 44 -4.27 6.54 9.71
C LEU A 44 -4.25 5.09 9.23
N PHE A 45 -4.48 4.17 10.16
CA PHE A 45 -4.47 2.74 9.83
C PHE A 45 -5.51 2.40 8.75
N ARG A 46 -6.69 3.03 8.79
CA ARG A 46 -7.75 2.83 7.80
C ARG A 46 -7.29 3.13 6.38
N ASP A 47 -6.49 4.18 6.20
CA ASP A 47 -6.04 4.64 4.88
C ASP A 47 -4.96 3.69 4.33
N VAL A 48 -4.11 3.15 5.21
CA VAL A 48 -3.15 2.09 4.85
C VAL A 48 -3.86 0.82 4.40
N VAL A 49 -4.92 0.41 5.11
CA VAL A 49 -5.71 -0.78 4.75
C VAL A 49 -6.45 -0.57 3.44
N ALA A 50 -7.10 0.59 3.26
CA ALA A 50 -7.79 0.93 2.02
C ALA A 50 -6.86 0.88 0.80
N TYR A 51 -5.68 1.49 0.90
CA TYR A 51 -4.67 1.44 -0.15
C TYR A 51 -4.22 0.00 -0.44
N ARG A 52 -4.03 -0.83 0.58
CA ARG A 52 -3.62 -2.23 0.40
C ARG A 52 -4.65 -3.02 -0.40
N GLU A 53 -5.93 -2.87 -0.06
CA GLU A 53 -7.01 -3.61 -0.72
C GLU A 53 -7.21 -3.14 -2.17
N GLU A 54 -7.17 -1.83 -2.42
CA GLU A 54 -7.18 -1.28 -3.79
C GLU A 54 -6.01 -1.85 -4.60
N HIS A 55 -4.80 -1.80 -4.04
CA HIS A 55 -3.61 -2.27 -4.71
C HIS A 55 -3.60 -3.80 -4.93
N ARG A 56 -4.17 -4.57 -4.00
CA ARG A 56 -4.36 -6.02 -4.15
C ARG A 56 -5.32 -6.33 -5.29
N ARG A 57 -6.44 -5.62 -5.39
CA ARG A 57 -7.41 -5.78 -6.50
C ARG A 57 -6.77 -5.44 -7.84
N ALA A 58 -6.00 -4.36 -7.91
CA ALA A 58 -5.27 -3.98 -9.12
C ALA A 58 -4.30 -5.09 -9.57
N ARG A 59 -3.52 -5.67 -8.64
CA ARG A 59 -2.62 -6.80 -8.97
C ARG A 59 -3.38 -8.03 -9.43
N ALA A 60 -4.48 -8.39 -8.77
CA ALA A 60 -5.30 -9.53 -9.18
C ALA A 60 -5.85 -9.34 -10.60
N SER A 61 -6.34 -8.14 -10.93
CA SER A 61 -6.83 -7.83 -12.29
C SER A 61 -5.73 -7.85 -13.36
N ALA A 62 -4.48 -7.54 -12.99
CA ALA A 62 -3.35 -7.63 -13.91
C ALA A 62 -2.99 -9.10 -14.20
N LEU A 63 -2.97 -9.93 -13.15
CA LEU A 63 -2.75 -11.38 -13.28
C LEU A 63 -3.84 -12.04 -14.11
N ASP A 64 -5.11 -11.68 -13.89
CA ASP A 64 -6.24 -12.21 -14.66
C ASP A 64 -6.13 -11.87 -16.15
N ARG A 65 -5.76 -10.61 -16.47
CA ARG A 65 -5.48 -10.20 -17.85
C ARG A 65 -4.30 -10.95 -18.48
N MET A 66 -3.24 -11.20 -17.72
CA MET A 66 -2.11 -12.00 -18.21
C MET A 66 -2.52 -13.45 -18.47
N SER A 67 -3.30 -14.05 -17.56
CA SER A 67 -3.82 -15.42 -17.73
C SER A 67 -4.75 -15.54 -18.93
N ALA A 68 -5.59 -14.53 -19.18
CA ALA A 68 -6.47 -14.49 -20.35
C ALA A 68 -5.66 -14.42 -21.66
N LEU A 69 -4.59 -13.61 -21.68
CA LEU A 69 -3.67 -13.54 -22.83
C LEU A 69 -2.92 -14.86 -23.05
N ASP A 70 -2.46 -15.52 -22.00
CA ASP A 70 -1.78 -16.82 -22.11
C ASP A 70 -2.73 -17.92 -22.64
N GLN A 71 -4.02 -17.89 -22.25
CA GLN A 71 -5.05 -18.79 -22.80
C GLN A 71 -5.34 -18.49 -24.27
N GLU A 72 -5.44 -17.22 -24.66
CA GLU A 72 -5.64 -16.82 -26.06
C GLU A 72 -4.45 -17.23 -26.95
N LEU A 73 -3.23 -17.19 -26.39
CA LEU A 73 -2.00 -17.59 -27.06
C LEU A 73 -1.69 -19.09 -26.94
N GLY A 74 -2.50 -19.86 -26.20
CA GLY A 74 -2.35 -21.32 -26.04
C GLY A 74 -1.08 -21.76 -25.28
N LEU A 75 -0.54 -20.89 -24.42
CA LEU A 75 0.68 -21.16 -23.65
C LEU A 75 0.42 -21.97 -22.37
N THR A 76 -0.84 -22.03 -21.92
CA THR A 76 -1.35 -22.83 -20.80
C THR A 76 -2.80 -23.22 -21.01
#